data_AF-A0A659QZ13-F1
#
_entry.id   AF-A0A659QZ13-F1
#
_cell.length_a   1.000
_cell.length_b   1.000
_cell.length_c   1.000
_cell.angle_alpha   90.00
_cell.angle_beta   90.00
_cell.angle_gamma   90.00
#
_symmetry.space_group_name_H-M   'P 1'
#
loop_
_entity.id
_entity.type
_entity.pdbx_description
1 polymer ?
#
loop_
_entity_poly.entity_id
_entity_poly.type
_entity_poly.pdbx_seq_one_letter_code
_entity_poly.pdbx_strand_id
1 'polypeptide(L)'
;ARPSDPPGKQYELTTALTWYADRDDAVTDAHGTFNLTNADGSFAVNTVLENVDATLDPANATGWDGTSLIKQGAGTLILNAENTYTGGTTISGGTLVATNVAAVGRGDVPGSAALAGLPGGPGA
;
A
#
# COMPACT_ATOMS: atom_id res chain seq x y z
N ALA A 1 -24.49 -19.39 -29.78
CA ALA A 1 -23.21 -20.12 -29.81
C ALA A 1 -22.14 -19.18 -29.26
N ARG A 2 -21.45 -19.56 -28.17
CA ARG A 2 -20.26 -18.82 -27.69
C ARG A 2 -19.04 -19.27 -28.53
N PRO A 3 -18.14 -18.37 -28.94
CA PRO A 3 -16.92 -18.75 -29.63
C PRO A 3 -16.07 -19.63 -28.72
N SER A 4 -15.58 -20.73 -29.27
CA SER A 4 -14.66 -21.67 -28.63
C SER A 4 -13.27 -21.07 -28.54
N ASP A 5 -12.82 -20.70 -27.34
CA ASP A 5 -11.42 -20.41 -27.07
C ASP A 5 -10.53 -21.62 -27.43
N PRO A 6 -9.34 -21.41 -28.02
CA PRO A 6 -8.43 -22.51 -28.36
C PRO A 6 -7.87 -23.19 -27.09
N PRO A 7 -7.72 -24.52 -27.09
CA PRO A 7 -7.19 -25.26 -25.95
C PRO A 7 -5.72 -24.90 -25.70
N GLY A 8 -5.39 -24.43 -24.49
CA GLY A 8 -4.01 -24.20 -24.06
C GLY A 8 -3.69 -22.80 -23.53
N LYS A 9 -4.65 -21.86 -23.51
CA LYS A 9 -4.46 -20.61 -22.79
C LYS A 9 -4.97 -20.75 -21.36
N GLN A 10 -4.05 -20.77 -20.40
CA GLN A 10 -4.40 -20.52 -19.00
C GLN A 10 -4.52 -19.02 -18.83
N TYR A 11 -5.72 -18.57 -18.48
CA TYR A 11 -5.97 -17.18 -18.13
C TYR A 11 -5.87 -17.09 -16.61
N GLU A 12 -4.77 -16.54 -16.10
CA GLU A 12 -4.62 -16.27 -14.67
C GLU A 12 -5.23 -14.90 -14.36
N LEU A 13 -6.19 -14.88 -13.44
CA LEU A 13 -6.74 -13.65 -12.88
C LEU A 13 -5.97 -13.35 -11.59
N THR A 14 -5.12 -12.33 -11.62
CA THR A 14 -4.38 -11.87 -10.44
C THR A 14 -4.98 -10.58 -9.91
N THR A 15 -5.21 -10.51 -8.60
CA THR A 15 -5.51 -9.25 -7.90
C THR A 15 -4.22 -8.72 -7.28
N ALA A 16 -3.73 -7.60 -7.78
CA ALA A 16 -2.56 -6.91 -7.22
C ALA A 16 -2.98 -5.65 -6.45
N LEU A 17 -2.09 -5.16 -5.58
CA LEU A 17 -2.27 -3.86 -4.95
C LEU A 17 -2.13 -2.77 -6.01
N THR A 18 -3.03 -1.79 -6.00
CA THR A 18 -2.95 -0.61 -6.87
C THR A 18 -1.64 0.17 -6.67
N TRP A 19 -0.95 -0.03 -5.53
CA TRP A 19 0.41 0.45 -5.33
C TRP A 19 1.34 0.11 -6.50
N TYR A 20 1.20 -1.07 -7.12
CA TYR A 20 2.11 -1.58 -8.16
C TYR A 20 1.60 -1.44 -9.60
N ALA A 21 0.48 -0.75 -9.81
CA ALA A 21 -0.25 -0.88 -11.06
C ALA A 21 0.51 -0.35 -12.31
N ASP A 22 1.27 0.75 -12.18
CA ASP A 22 2.12 1.32 -13.24
C ASP A 22 3.33 0.45 -13.58
N ARG A 23 3.78 -0.41 -12.66
CA ARG A 23 4.87 -1.36 -12.92
C ARG A 23 4.43 -2.48 -13.87
N ASP A 24 3.14 -2.77 -13.91
CA ASP A 24 2.57 -3.95 -14.57
C ASP A 24 1.72 -3.61 -15.80
N ASP A 25 1.80 -2.38 -16.33
CA ASP A 25 1.01 -1.89 -17.48
C ASP A 25 -0.51 -2.10 -17.25
N ALA A 26 -0.95 -1.89 -16.01
CA ALA A 26 -2.33 -2.10 -15.60
C ALA A 26 -3.25 -0.99 -16.12
N VAL A 27 -4.51 -1.33 -16.39
CA VAL A 27 -5.56 -0.37 -16.81
C VAL A 27 -5.90 0.64 -15.69
N THR A 28 -5.47 0.38 -14.46
CA THR A 28 -5.66 1.26 -13.31
C THR A 28 -4.33 1.87 -12.93
N ASP A 29 -4.30 3.19 -12.81
CA ASP A 29 -3.09 3.92 -12.45
C ASP A 29 -2.64 3.64 -11.01
N ALA A 30 -1.33 3.69 -10.76
CA ALA A 30 -0.80 3.43 -9.42
C ALA A 30 -1.08 4.56 -8.43
N HIS A 31 -1.37 4.18 -7.18
CA HIS A 31 -1.51 5.15 -6.09
C HIS A 31 -1.13 4.58 -4.72
N GLY A 32 -0.60 5.45 -3.86
CA GLY A 32 -0.24 5.12 -2.47
C GLY A 32 -1.37 5.25 -1.44
N THR A 33 -2.61 5.45 -1.88
CA THR A 33 -3.75 5.67 -0.96
C THR A 33 -4.43 4.37 -0.54
N PHE A 34 -4.53 4.17 0.78
CA PHE A 34 -5.31 3.13 1.43
C PHE A 34 -6.53 3.74 2.12
N ASN A 35 -7.72 3.61 1.53
CA ASN A 35 -8.96 4.14 2.09
C ASN A 35 -9.82 3.03 2.73
N LEU A 36 -9.74 2.91 4.06
CA LEU A 36 -10.51 1.92 4.82
C LEU A 36 -11.69 2.61 5.50
N THR A 37 -12.87 2.61 4.88
CA THR A 37 -14.02 3.38 5.38
C THR A 37 -14.75 2.72 6.56
N ASN A 38 -14.69 1.39 6.66
CA ASN A 38 -15.27 0.65 7.77
C ASN A 38 -14.41 0.85 9.04
N ALA A 39 -14.96 1.49 10.07
CA ALA A 39 -14.24 1.81 11.31
C ALA A 39 -13.73 0.58 12.05
N ASP A 40 -14.51 -0.51 12.04
CA ASP A 40 -14.12 -1.79 12.67
C ASP A 40 -13.31 -2.68 11.70
N GLY A 41 -13.16 -2.25 10.44
CA GLY A 41 -12.43 -2.97 9.43
C GLY A 41 -10.92 -2.87 9.65
N SER A 42 -10.22 -3.97 9.38
CA SER A 42 -8.77 -3.97 9.28
C SER A 42 -8.31 -4.55 7.95
N PHE A 43 -7.21 -4.02 7.43
CA PHE A 43 -6.52 -4.55 6.25
C PHE A 43 -5.06 -4.73 6.58
N ALA A 44 -4.56 -5.95 6.43
CA ALA A 44 -3.17 -6.30 6.67
C ALA A 44 -2.40 -6.38 5.36
N VAL A 45 -1.33 -5.60 5.26
CA VAL A 45 -0.38 -5.61 4.15
C VAL A 45 0.79 -6.49 4.54
N ASN A 46 0.83 -7.69 3.96
CA ASN A 46 1.86 -8.69 4.19
C ASN A 46 2.96 -8.70 3.12
N THR A 47 2.86 -7.84 2.12
CA THR A 47 3.89 -7.67 1.08
C THR A 47 4.71 -6.42 1.38
N VAL A 48 5.99 -6.46 1.01
CA VAL A 48 6.84 -5.26 1.02
C VAL A 48 6.23 -4.26 0.05
N LEU A 49 6.13 -3.00 0.48
CA LEU A 49 5.83 -1.82 -0.32
C LEU A 49 7.16 -1.12 -0.65
N GLU A 50 7.54 -1.16 -1.92
CA GLU A 50 8.75 -0.53 -2.44
C GLU A 50 8.44 0.70 -3.29
N ASN A 51 9.48 1.48 -3.64
CA ASN A 51 9.33 2.60 -4.55
C ASN A 51 8.84 2.13 -5.91
N VAL A 52 7.90 2.88 -6.46
CA VAL A 52 7.36 2.68 -7.80
C VAL A 52 7.82 3.85 -8.64
N ASP A 53 8.34 3.57 -9.83
CA ASP A 53 8.68 4.61 -10.78
C ASP A 53 7.40 5.11 -11.46
N ALA A 54 6.79 6.13 -10.87
CA ALA A 54 5.58 6.78 -11.39
C ALA A 54 5.80 7.53 -12.72
N THR A 55 7.03 7.53 -13.27
CA THR A 55 7.33 8.09 -14.60
C THR A 55 7.22 7.06 -15.73
N LEU A 56 7.07 5.77 -15.39
CA LEU A 56 6.96 4.70 -16.37
C LEU A 56 5.68 4.80 -17.23
N ASP A 57 4.63 5.41 -16.69
CA ASP A 57 3.42 5.74 -17.44
C ASP A 57 3.03 7.23 -17.29
N PRO A 58 3.61 8.13 -18.11
CA PRO A 58 3.31 9.55 -18.05
C PRO A 58 1.89 9.89 -18.55
N ALA A 59 1.21 8.97 -19.23
CA ALA A 59 -0.16 9.19 -19.71
C ALA A 59 -1.19 9.02 -18.57
N ASN A 60 -0.82 8.28 -17.53
CA ASN A 60 -1.66 7.90 -16.40
C ASN A 60 -1.10 8.40 -15.06
N ALA A 61 -0.33 9.50 -15.09
CA ALA A 61 0.25 10.08 -13.89
C ALA A 61 -0.85 10.54 -12.90
N THR A 62 -1.05 9.79 -11.83
CA THR A 62 -2.04 10.10 -10.77
C THR A 62 -1.70 11.33 -9.92
N GLY A 63 -0.55 11.96 -10.19
CA GLY A 63 0.05 12.96 -9.31
C GLY A 63 0.67 12.35 -8.05
N TRP A 64 0.69 11.02 -7.93
CA TRP A 64 1.43 10.31 -6.91
C TRP A 64 2.93 10.33 -7.23
N ASP A 65 3.75 10.40 -6.19
CA ASP A 65 5.22 10.44 -6.31
C ASP A 65 5.86 9.05 -6.42
N GLY A 66 5.04 7.99 -6.43
CA GLY A 66 5.51 6.60 -6.47
C GLY A 66 6.09 6.09 -5.15
N THR A 67 6.10 6.90 -4.09
CA THR A 67 6.85 6.59 -2.87
C THR A 67 6.12 6.91 -1.57
N SER A 68 5.09 7.75 -1.58
CA SER A 68 4.37 8.19 -0.38
C SER A 68 3.14 7.32 -0.11
N LEU A 69 2.89 7.02 1.17
CA LEU A 69 1.70 6.29 1.61
C LEU A 69 0.70 7.24 2.25
N ILE A 70 -0.58 7.15 1.86
CA ILE A 70 -1.67 7.91 2.49
C ILE A 70 -2.70 6.94 3.07
N LYS A 71 -2.84 6.94 4.39
CA LYS A 71 -3.89 6.20 5.10
C LYS A 71 -5.09 7.10 5.35
N GLN A 72 -6.25 6.72 4.81
CA GLN A 72 -7.51 7.44 4.95
C GLN A 72 -8.65 6.50 5.37
N GLY A 73 -9.80 7.07 5.71
CA GLY A 73 -10.96 6.33 6.22
C GLY A 73 -10.80 5.87 7.67
N ALA A 74 -11.91 5.55 8.33
CA ALA A 74 -11.96 5.29 9.77
C ALA A 74 -11.29 3.96 10.22
N GLY A 75 -11.09 3.00 9.32
CA GLY A 75 -10.57 1.67 9.64
C GLY A 75 -9.07 1.61 9.92
N THR A 76 -8.57 0.40 10.15
CA THR A 76 -7.18 0.13 10.56
C THR A 76 -6.36 -0.50 9.43
N LEU A 77 -5.28 0.16 9.03
CA LEU A 77 -4.27 -0.42 8.12
C LEU A 77 -3.14 -1.00 8.95
N ILE A 78 -2.76 -2.24 8.69
CA ILE A 78 -1.68 -2.94 9.39
C ILE A 78 -0.56 -3.23 8.39
N LEU A 79 0.61 -2.67 8.60
CA LEU A 79 1.82 -2.94 7.81
C LEU A 79 2.62 -4.02 8.52
N ASN A 80 2.63 -5.23 7.94
CA ASN A 80 3.31 -6.39 8.49
C ASN A 80 4.70 -6.62 7.89
N ALA A 81 4.94 -6.14 6.67
CA ALA A 81 6.19 -6.29 5.96
C ALA A 81 7.15 -5.13 6.29
N GLU A 82 8.45 -5.37 6.11
CA GLU A 82 9.48 -4.33 6.13
C GLU A 82 9.40 -3.53 4.83
N ASN A 83 8.79 -2.36 4.88
CA ASN A 83 8.54 -1.55 3.70
C ASN A 83 9.78 -0.71 3.35
N THR A 84 10.08 -0.60 2.06
CA THR A 84 11.28 0.08 1.55
C THR A 84 10.96 1.38 0.82
N TYR A 85 9.68 1.75 0.71
CA TYR A 85 9.31 3.04 0.16
C TYR A 85 9.99 4.19 0.92
N THR A 86 10.41 5.20 0.17
CA THR A 86 11.21 6.32 0.71
C THR A 86 10.39 7.58 0.92
N GLY A 87 9.14 7.62 0.43
CA GLY A 87 8.23 8.75 0.61
C GLY A 87 7.61 8.76 2.00
N GLY A 88 6.96 9.86 2.33
CA GLY A 88 6.37 10.05 3.65
C GLY A 88 5.12 9.19 3.86
N THR A 89 4.81 8.90 5.12
CA THR A 89 3.53 8.29 5.50
C THR A 89 2.61 9.33 6.11
N THR A 90 1.50 9.61 5.43
CA THR A 90 0.47 10.53 5.91
C THR A 90 -0.73 9.74 6.40
N ILE A 91 -1.19 10.01 7.62
CA ILE A 91 -2.42 9.41 8.17
C ILE A 91 -3.48 10.52 8.25
N SER A 92 -4.36 10.56 7.26
CA SER A 92 -5.46 11.51 7.20
C SER A 92 -6.73 10.99 7.88
N GLY A 93 -6.79 9.70 8.24
CA GLY A 93 -7.90 9.11 9.00
C GLY A 93 -7.69 7.66 9.45
N GLY A 94 -8.39 7.30 10.53
CA GLY A 94 -8.36 5.96 11.12
C GLY A 94 -7.04 5.65 11.80
N THR A 95 -6.64 4.37 11.76
CA THR A 95 -5.45 3.88 12.46
C THR A 95 -4.46 3.26 11.47
N LEU A 96 -3.16 3.55 11.64
CA LEU A 96 -2.07 2.81 11.03
C LEU A 96 -1.32 2.05 12.12
N VAL A 97 -1.17 0.74 11.95
CA VAL A 97 -0.41 -0.13 12.82
C VAL A 97 0.81 -0.63 12.05
N ALA A 98 2.00 -0.44 12.62
CA ALA A 98 3.25 -1.00 12.10
C ALA A 98 3.70 -2.10 13.06
N THR A 99 3.88 -3.33 12.59
CA THR A 99 4.28 -4.45 13.47
C THR A 99 5.77 -4.47 13.80
N ASN A 100 6.58 -3.72 13.06
CA ASN A 100 7.98 -3.47 13.35
C ASN A 100 8.37 -2.03 12.95
N VAL A 101 9.53 -1.56 13.41
CA VAL A 101 10.01 -0.18 13.13
C VAL A 101 10.28 0.04 11.64
N ALA A 102 10.66 -1.01 10.90
CA ALA A 102 10.91 -0.97 9.47
C ALA A 102 9.63 -1.10 8.61
N ALA A 103 8.45 -1.25 9.23
CA ALA A 103 7.20 -1.42 8.52
C ALA A 103 6.60 -0.10 8.06
N VAL A 104 7.01 1.02 8.65
CA VAL A 104 6.83 2.33 8.02
C VAL A 104 8.12 2.58 7.24
N GLY A 105 8.01 2.91 5.96
CA GLY A 105 9.16 3.05 5.06
C GLY A 105 10.19 4.06 5.57
N ARG A 106 11.32 4.20 4.87
CA ARG A 106 12.41 5.08 5.32
C ARG A 106 12.10 6.58 5.21
N GLY A 107 10.95 6.96 4.66
CA GLY A 107 10.53 8.36 4.58
C GLY A 107 10.07 8.89 5.93
N ASP A 108 10.31 10.18 6.18
CA ASP A 108 9.88 10.87 7.38
C ASP A 108 8.37 10.68 7.61
N VAL A 109 7.95 10.51 8.88
CA VAL A 109 6.53 10.49 9.29
C VAL A 109 6.19 11.88 9.84
N PRO A 110 5.65 12.82 9.03
CA PRO A 110 5.38 14.16 9.51
C PRO A 110 3.98 14.19 10.14
N GLY A 111 3.93 14.26 11.47
CA GLY A 111 2.80 14.86 12.20
C GLY A 111 1.73 13.92 12.77
N SER A 112 1.65 13.92 14.12
CA SER A 112 0.46 13.65 14.95
C SER A 112 -0.27 12.30 14.83
N ALA A 113 0.32 11.28 14.23
CA ALA A 113 -0.17 9.92 14.42
C ALA A 113 0.34 9.38 15.76
N ALA A 114 -0.57 8.95 16.63
CA ALA A 114 -0.20 8.10 17.75
C ALA A 114 0.37 6.80 17.16
N LEU A 115 1.69 6.70 17.02
CA LEU A 115 2.34 5.41 16.88
C LEU A 115 2.01 4.62 18.15
N ALA A 116 1.04 3.72 18.07
CA ALA A 116 0.81 2.74 19.12
C ALA A 116 1.96 1.72 19.06
N GLY A 117 3.12 2.14 19.57
CA GLY A 117 4.27 1.27 19.77
C GLY A 117 3.88 0.14 20.74
N LEU A 118 4.32 -1.07 20.40
CA LEU A 118 4.18 -2.25 21.24
C LEU A 118 4.59 -1.93 22.70
N PRO A 119 3.86 -2.43 23.72
CA PRO A 119 4.25 -2.20 25.11
C PRO A 119 5.64 -2.78 25.34
N GLY A 120 6.52 -1.97 25.96
CA GLY A 120 7.92 -2.30 26.19
C GLY A 120 8.12 -3.71 26.75
N GLY A 121 9.01 -4.47 26.11
CA GLY A 121 9.56 -5.70 26.67
C GLY A 121 10.63 -5.39 27.72
N PRO A 122 10.78 -6.24 28.76
CA PRO A 122 11.38 -5.88 30.05
C PRO A 122 12.90 -5.85 29.98
N GLY A 123 13.50 -5.08 30.89
CA GLY A 123 14.93 -4.81 30.92
C GLY A 123 15.84 -6.03 30.96
N ALA A 124 17.05 -5.81 30.44
CA ALA A 124 18.32 -6.39 30.86
C ALA A 124 19.43 -5.46 30.37
#